data_AF-A0A8T0VPE6-F1
#
_entry.id   AF-A0A8T0VPE6-F1
#
_cell.length_a   1.000
_cell.length_b   1.000
_cell.length_c   1.000
_cell.angle_alpha   90.00
_cell.angle_beta   90.00
_cell.angle_gamma   90.00
#
_symmetry.space_group_name_H-M   'P 1'
#
loop_
_entity.id
_entity.type
_entity.pdbx_description
1 polymer ?
#
loop_
_entity_poly.entity_id
_entity_poly.type
_entity_poly.pdbx_seq_one_letter_code
_entity_poly.pdbx_strand_id
1 'polypeptide(L)'
;MMERVLGPLPRHMLERADQHADKYIRRGRLNWPEGATRESIRAVLKLPRLQNLVMQHVDHSAGDFIDLLKRLLAYEPSARMTAEEALSHGFFTRHGNRLSL
;
A
#
# COMPACT_ATOMS: atom_id res chain seq x y z
N MET A 1 0.34 -5.30 -8.54
CA MET A 1 0.97 -6.06 -7.44
C MET A 1 1.31 -5.10 -6.30
N MET A 2 1.14 -5.52 -5.04
CA MET A 2 1.33 -4.63 -3.87
C MET A 2 2.73 -4.05 -3.78
N GLU A 3 3.78 -4.87 -3.97
CA GLU A 3 5.17 -4.37 -3.88
C GLU A 3 5.51 -3.24 -4.86
N ARG A 4 4.80 -3.21 -5.99
CA ARG A 4 4.93 -2.14 -6.98
C ARG A 4 4.34 -0.82 -6.49
N VAL A 5 3.24 -0.85 -5.74
CA VAL A 5 2.53 0.36 -5.27
C VAL A 5 3.06 0.83 -3.92
N LEU A 6 3.23 -0.11 -2.98
CA LEU A 6 3.50 0.15 -1.56
C LEU A 6 4.97 -0.04 -1.16
N GLY A 7 5.79 -0.67 -2.01
CA GLY A 7 7.16 -1.07 -1.65
C GLY A 7 7.24 -2.53 -1.17
N PRO A 8 8.46 -3.05 -0.94
CA PRO A 8 8.69 -4.47 -0.68
C PRO A 8 7.95 -4.97 0.57
N LEU A 9 7.51 -6.23 0.53
CA LEU A 9 6.98 -6.89 1.71
C LEU A 9 8.08 -7.04 2.78
N PRO A 10 7.77 -6.82 4.07
CA PRO A 10 8.72 -7.06 5.14
C PRO A 10 9.16 -8.53 5.16
N ARG A 11 10.47 -8.75 5.25
CA ARG A 11 11.08 -10.08 5.14
C ARG A 11 10.54 -11.05 6.19
N HIS A 12 10.36 -10.60 7.43
CA HIS A 12 9.86 -11.44 8.51
C HIS A 12 8.41 -11.88 8.29
N MET A 13 7.59 -11.13 7.53
CA MET A 13 6.25 -11.60 7.14
C MET A 13 6.32 -12.74 6.13
N LEU A 14 7.28 -12.67 5.20
CA LEU A 14 7.50 -13.75 4.23
C LEU A 14 8.05 -15.00 4.91
N GLU A 15 8.92 -14.84 5.92
CA GLU A 15 9.48 -15.96 6.69
C GLU A 15 8.45 -16.60 7.64
N ARG A 16 7.46 -15.84 8.11
CA ARG A 16 6.35 -16.34 8.94
C ARG A 16 5.20 -16.94 8.15
N ALA A 17 5.21 -16.83 6.82
CA ALA A 17 4.14 -17.34 5.99
C ALA A 17 4.01 -18.86 6.14
N ASP A 18 2.78 -19.37 6.05
CA ASP A 18 2.54 -20.81 6.18
C ASP A 18 3.00 -21.56 4.92
N GLN A 19 3.01 -22.90 5.00
CA GLN A 19 3.44 -23.76 3.88
C GLN A 19 2.60 -23.55 2.61
N HIS A 20 1.35 -23.11 2.73
CA HIS A 20 0.51 -22.82 1.56
C HIS A 20 1.03 -21.62 0.75
N ALA A 21 1.81 -20.74 1.37
CA ALA A 21 2.40 -19.57 0.73
C ALA A 21 3.72 -19.86 -0.02
N ASP A 22 4.33 -21.04 0.14
CA ASP A 22 5.64 -21.37 -0.45
C ASP A 22 5.67 -21.21 -1.97
N LYS A 23 4.57 -21.51 -2.67
CA LYS A 23 4.46 -21.29 -4.12
C LYS A 23 4.60 -19.81 -4.53
N TYR A 24 4.28 -18.90 -3.62
CA TYR A 24 4.36 -17.45 -3.83
C TYR A 24 5.66 -16.84 -3.30
N ILE A 25 6.51 -17.60 -2.61
CA ILE A 25 7.72 -17.08 -1.95
C ILE A 25 8.93 -17.92 -2.36
N ARG A 26 9.97 -17.27 -2.89
CA ARG A 26 11.22 -17.93 -3.26
C ARG A 26 12.41 -17.09 -2.78
N ARG A 27 13.30 -17.72 -2.00
CA ARG A 27 14.50 -17.08 -1.42
C ARG A 27 14.19 -15.78 -0.65
N GLY A 28 13.13 -15.81 0.17
CA GLY A 28 12.73 -14.68 1.02
C GLY A 28 12.17 -13.47 0.25
N ARG A 29 11.66 -13.68 -0.96
CA ARG A 29 11.00 -12.67 -1.81
C ARG A 29 9.79 -13.28 -2.51
N LEU A 30 8.89 -12.45 -3.02
CA LEU A 30 7.80 -12.93 -3.85
C LEU A 30 8.35 -13.65 -5.09
N ASN A 31 7.78 -14.82 -5.39
CA ASN A 31 8.05 -15.61 -6.58
C ASN A 31 7.29 -15.01 -7.79
N TRP A 32 7.57 -13.74 -8.10
CA TRP A 32 7.05 -13.02 -9.25
C TRP A 32 8.25 -12.57 -10.10
N PRO A 33 8.20 -12.62 -11.45
CA PRO A 33 7.04 -12.86 -12.31
C PRO A 33 6.82 -14.32 -12.75
N GLU A 34 7.30 -15.30 -11.96
CA GLU A 34 7.20 -16.72 -12.31
C GLU A 34 5.75 -17.13 -12.63
N GLY A 35 5.54 -17.78 -13.78
CA GLY A 35 4.21 -18.22 -14.25
C GLY A 35 3.26 -17.10 -14.71
N ALA A 36 3.68 -15.83 -14.70
CA ALA A 36 2.85 -14.72 -15.17
C ALA A 36 2.91 -14.52 -16.69
N THR A 37 1.79 -14.12 -17.29
CA THR A 37 1.74 -13.75 -18.72
C THR A 37 2.46 -12.43 -18.98
N ARG A 38 2.93 -12.21 -20.22
CA ARG A 38 3.61 -10.97 -20.62
C ARG A 38 2.73 -9.74 -20.44
N GLU A 39 1.42 -9.90 -20.62
CA GLU A 39 0.41 -8.86 -20.46
C GLU A 39 0.27 -8.49 -18.98
N SER A 40 0.22 -9.48 -18.09
CA SER A 40 0.16 -9.29 -16.64
C SER A 40 1.41 -8.59 -16.10
N ILE A 41 2.59 -9.03 -16.55
CA ILE A 41 3.86 -8.38 -16.20
C ILE A 41 3.85 -6.90 -16.60
N ARG A 42 3.46 -6.61 -17.85
CA ARG A 42 3.36 -5.23 -18.35
C ARG A 42 2.36 -4.40 -17.55
N ALA A 43 1.19 -4.97 -17.21
CA ALA A 43 0.18 -4.30 -16.40
C ALA A 43 0.73 -3.95 -15.00
N VAL A 44 1.42 -4.88 -14.34
CA VAL A 44 2.04 -4.61 -13.03
C VAL A 44 3.12 -3.54 -13.14
N LEU A 45 4.02 -3.60 -14.13
CA LEU A 45 5.11 -2.63 -14.27
C LEU A 45 4.60 -1.20 -14.52
N LYS A 46 3.44 -1.05 -15.17
CA LYS A 46 2.76 0.24 -15.40
C LYS A 46 2.11 0.84 -14.16
N LEU A 47 1.92 0.07 -13.08
CA LEU A 47 1.35 0.61 -11.85
C LEU A 47 2.28 1.69 -11.26
N PRO A 48 1.75 2.88 -10.93
CA PRO A 48 2.54 3.90 -10.26
C PRO A 48 2.76 3.54 -8.78
N ARG A 49 3.71 4.24 -8.16
CA ARG A 49 3.84 4.27 -6.70
C ARG A 49 2.62 4.96 -6.08
N LEU A 50 2.28 4.62 -4.83
CA LEU A 50 1.16 5.22 -4.11
C LEU A 50 1.14 6.76 -4.18
N GLN A 51 2.30 7.39 -4.01
CA GLN A 51 2.43 8.86 -4.07
C GLN A 51 2.01 9.41 -5.43
N ASN A 52 2.48 8.79 -6.52
CA ASN A 52 2.16 9.21 -7.88
C ASN A 52 0.68 8.98 -8.21
N LEU A 53 0.07 7.91 -7.70
CA LEU A 53 -1.37 7.66 -7.85
C LEU A 53 -2.20 8.78 -7.21
N VAL A 54 -1.81 9.23 -6.01
CA VAL A 54 -2.54 10.30 -5.30
C VAL A 54 -2.29 11.66 -5.95
N MET A 55 -1.04 11.99 -6.28
CA MET A 55 -0.68 13.28 -6.88
C MET A 55 -1.30 13.51 -8.27
N GLN A 56 -1.75 12.46 -8.96
CA GLN A 56 -2.51 12.59 -10.20
C GLN A 56 -3.94 13.11 -10.00
N HIS A 57 -4.47 13.06 -8.77
CA HIS A 57 -5.89 13.30 -8.50
C HIS A 57 -6.15 14.29 -7.36
N VAL A 58 -5.12 14.68 -6.61
CA VAL A 58 -5.25 15.53 -5.42
C VAL A 58 -4.12 16.54 -5.38
N ASP A 59 -4.47 17.84 -5.35
CA ASP A 59 -3.46 18.91 -5.36
C ASP A 59 -3.11 19.42 -3.95
N HIS A 60 -4.10 19.78 -3.12
CA HIS A 60 -3.85 20.59 -1.91
C HIS A 60 -3.76 19.77 -0.61
N SER A 61 -4.29 18.55 -0.59
CA SER A 61 -4.29 17.64 0.58
C SER A 61 -3.52 16.34 0.32
N ALA A 62 -2.72 16.31 -0.77
CA ALA A 62 -2.04 15.09 -1.21
C ALA A 62 -1.12 14.52 -0.13
N GLY A 63 -0.41 15.37 0.61
CA GLY A 63 0.50 14.96 1.68
C GLY A 63 -0.22 14.20 2.80
N ASP A 64 -1.23 14.82 3.39
CA ASP A 64 -2.01 14.22 4.49
C ASP A 64 -2.77 12.97 4.03
N PHE A 65 -3.26 12.95 2.79
CA PHE A 65 -3.93 11.77 2.25
C PHE A 65 -2.95 10.62 1.98
N ILE A 66 -1.77 10.91 1.44
CA ILE A 66 -0.70 9.93 1.25
C ILE A 66 -0.27 9.35 2.60
N ASP A 67 -0.12 10.18 3.65
CA ASP A 67 0.25 9.70 4.98
C ASP A 67 -0.82 8.74 5.52
N LEU A 68 -2.10 9.16 5.48
CA LEU A 68 -3.23 8.34 5.89
C LEU A 68 -3.22 6.97 5.17
N LEU A 69 -3.11 6.97 3.84
CA LEU A 69 -3.10 5.73 3.05
C LEU A 69 -1.89 4.85 3.37
N LYS A 70 -0.70 5.43 3.58
CA LYS A 70 0.49 4.64 3.97
C LYS A 70 0.29 3.94 5.32
N ARG A 71 -0.29 4.63 6.30
CA ARG A 71 -0.56 4.07 7.64
C ARG A 71 -1.68 3.03 7.63
N LEU A 72 -2.74 3.25 6.84
CA LEU A 72 -3.83 2.27 6.67
C LEU A 72 -3.40 1.04 5.87
N LEU A 73 -2.49 1.19 4.90
CA LEU A 73 -2.03 0.10 4.03
C LEU A 73 -0.70 -0.50 4.48
N ALA A 74 -0.26 -0.24 5.71
CA ALA A 74 0.93 -0.85 6.27
C ALA A 74 0.79 -2.39 6.24
N TYR A 75 1.83 -3.07 5.76
CA TYR A 75 1.82 -4.54 5.65
C TYR A 75 1.66 -5.19 7.01
N GLU A 76 2.45 -4.74 7.99
CA GLU A 76 2.41 -5.26 9.36
C GLU A 76 1.10 -4.90 10.05
N PRO A 77 0.27 -5.90 10.43
CA PRO A 77 -1.02 -5.62 11.08
C PRO A 77 -0.87 -4.85 12.38
N SER A 78 0.19 -5.14 13.17
CA SER A 78 0.44 -4.45 14.44
C SER A 78 0.90 -3.00 14.28
N ALA A 79 1.41 -2.63 13.10
CA ALA A 79 1.81 -1.26 12.77
C ALA A 79 0.75 -0.53 11.91
N ARG A 80 -0.33 -1.23 11.53
CA ARG A 80 -1.40 -0.68 10.72
C ARG A 80 -2.30 0.19 11.58
N MET A 81 -2.54 1.39 11.10
CA MET A 81 -3.46 2.32 11.75
C MET A 81 -4.87 1.75 11.84
N THR A 82 -5.47 1.91 13.00
CA THR A 82 -6.86 1.52 13.26
C THR A 82 -7.84 2.54 12.67
N ALA A 83 -9.12 2.16 12.55
CA ALA A 83 -10.15 3.08 12.08
C ALA A 83 -10.33 4.30 13.02
N GLU A 84 -10.22 4.10 14.33
CA GLU A 84 -10.33 5.18 15.33
C GLU A 84 -9.19 6.21 15.19
N GLU A 85 -7.95 5.73 15.08
CA GLU A 85 -6.79 6.59 14.81
C GLU A 85 -6.91 7.29 13.45
N ALA A 86 -7.44 6.60 12.45
CA ALA A 86 -7.66 7.16 11.12
C ALA A 86 -8.68 8.32 11.15
N LEU A 87 -9.79 8.20 11.89
CA LEU A 87 -10.77 9.27 12.05
C LEU A 87 -10.17 10.52 12.71
N SER A 88 -9.17 10.33 13.56
CA SER A 88 -8.43 11.42 14.22
C SER A 88 -7.29 11.99 13.37
N HIS A 89 -7.05 11.47 12.16
CA HIS A 89 -5.92 11.85 11.32
C HIS A 89 -6.02 13.30 10.80
N GLY A 90 -4.87 13.93 10.53
CA GLY A 90 -4.78 15.29 9.97
C GLY A 90 -5.62 15.48 8.71
N PHE A 91 -5.67 14.45 7.87
CA PHE A 91 -6.51 14.44 6.66
C PHE A 91 -7.99 14.74 6.95
N PHE A 92 -8.60 14.12 7.97
CA PHE A 92 -10.01 14.36 8.30
C PHE A 92 -10.19 15.58 9.21
N THR A 93 -9.26 15.85 10.12
CA THR A 93 -9.40 16.95 11.09
C THR A 93 -9.11 18.33 10.49
N ARG A 94 -8.14 18.44 9.56
CA ARG A 94 -7.78 19.71 8.90
C ARG A 94 -8.64 20.03 7.69
N HIS A 95 -9.21 19.02 7.03
CA HIS A 95 -10.07 19.20 5.87
C HIS A 95 -11.57 18.99 6.14
N GLY A 96 -11.94 18.36 7.27
CA GLY A 96 -13.33 18.12 7.67
C GLY A 96 -14.13 19.38 8.02
N ASN A 97 -13.45 20.47 8.41
CA ASN A 97 -14.10 21.77 8.68
C ASN A 97 -14.55 22.53 7.41
N ARG A 98 -14.42 21.94 6.21
CA ARG A 98 -14.91 22.55 4.96
C ARG A 98 -16.33 22.14 4.57
N LEU A 99 -17.00 21.28 5.34
CA LEU A 99 -18.39 20.85 5.11
C LEU A 99 -19.40 21.50 6.07
N SER A 100 -19.00 22.55 6.77
CA SER A 100 -19.90 23.40 7.56
C SER A 100 -20.09 24.75 6.86
N LEU A 101 -20.83 24.75 5.75
CA LEU A 101 -21.47 25.93 5.16
C LEU A 101 -22.83 25.53 4.60
#